data_AF-A0AAU2FNX3-F1
#
_entry.id   AF-A0AAU2FNX3-F1
#
_cell.length_a   1.000
_cell.length_b   1.000
_cell.length_c   1.000
_cell.angle_alpha   90.00
_cell.angle_beta   90.00
_cell.angle_gamma   90.00
#
_symmetry.space_group_name_H-M   'P 1'
#
loop_
_entity.id
_entity.type
_entity.pdbx_description
1 polymer ?
#
loop_
_entity_poly.entity_id
_entity_poly.type
_entity_poly.pdbx_seq_one_letter_code
_entity_poly.pdbx_strand_id
1 'polypeptide(L)'
;MHRGLVHALAWTLATGAAVTLSWWGVHAVMSGTAYDPPLAVPLTTRPLSSSTHGASAPSPGPASGSPSPSASPSDSPSASASPAKPPQKAAPPGPSPDGQQGDGGDPGSVKAYPVTGGRVVFDLGTSSAELVSATPDAGWQMQVWKQPYWIRVTFTKAGREMSVFCTWNGHPPLVETYDG
;
A
#
# COMPACT_ATOMS: atom_id res chain seq x y z
N MET A 1 51.57 17.78 6.19
CA MET A 1 50.29 17.83 5.45
C MET A 1 49.82 16.45 4.95
N HIS A 2 50.69 15.54 4.53
CA HIS A 2 50.30 14.19 4.06
C HIS A 2 49.51 13.31 5.06
N ARG A 3 49.79 13.42 6.37
CA ARG A 3 49.16 12.57 7.38
C ARG A 3 47.65 12.84 7.56
N GLY A 4 47.20 14.09 7.38
CA GLY A 4 45.76 14.42 7.46
C GLY A 4 44.99 13.90 6.24
N LEU A 5 45.62 13.93 5.06
CA LEU A 5 45.01 13.45 3.82
C LEU A 5 44.82 11.93 3.81
N VAL A 6 45.80 11.19 4.34
CA VAL A 6 45.70 9.73 4.51
C VAL A 6 44.61 9.36 5.52
N HIS A 7 44.46 10.11 6.61
CA HIS A 7 43.44 9.82 7.62
C HIS A 7 42.02 10.10 7.10
N ALA A 8 41.83 11.20 6.37
CA ALA A 8 40.56 11.50 5.72
C ALA A 8 40.19 10.42 4.69
N LEU A 9 41.17 9.95 3.90
CA LEU A 9 40.96 8.92 2.89
C LEU A 9 40.68 7.53 3.49
N ALA A 10 41.33 7.20 4.62
CA ALA A 10 41.03 6.00 5.38
C ALA A 10 39.62 6.05 6.00
N TRP A 11 39.23 7.21 6.53
CA TRP A 11 37.90 7.41 7.13
C TRP A 11 36.76 7.31 6.11
N THR A 12 36.94 7.88 4.91
CA THR A 12 35.96 7.76 3.83
C THR A 12 35.86 6.33 3.31
N LEU A 13 36.99 5.63 3.14
CA LEU A 13 36.99 4.21 2.77
C LEU A 13 36.25 3.34 3.79
N ALA A 14 36.53 3.55 5.08
CA ALA A 14 35.87 2.79 6.15
C ALA A 14 34.35 3.01 6.15
N THR A 15 33.91 4.25 5.98
CA THR A 15 32.47 4.58 5.94
C THR A 15 31.79 4.04 4.69
N GLY A 16 32.44 4.14 3.53
CA GLY A 16 31.95 3.56 2.28
C GLY A 16 31.79 2.04 2.39
N ALA A 17 32.77 1.35 2.97
CA ALA A 17 32.70 -0.09 3.22
C ALA A 17 31.53 -0.46 4.15
N ALA A 18 31.35 0.29 5.24
CA ALA A 18 30.25 0.05 6.18
C ALA A 18 28.86 0.22 5.53
N VAL A 19 28.67 1.28 4.74
CA VAL A 19 27.42 1.52 4.00
C VAL A 19 27.15 0.40 2.98
N THR A 20 28.19 -0.03 2.26
CA THR A 20 28.06 -1.09 1.26
C THR A 20 27.69 -2.43 1.89
N LEU A 21 28.30 -2.77 3.03
CA LEU A 21 27.97 -3.97 3.79
C LEU A 21 26.55 -3.92 4.37
N SER A 22 26.11 -2.76 4.87
CA SER A 22 24.75 -2.55 5.37
C SER A 22 23.71 -2.73 4.25
N TRP A 23 23.96 -2.14 3.09
CA TRP A 23 23.13 -2.30 1.89
C TRP A 23 23.02 -3.77 1.47
N TRP A 24 24.16 -4.47 1.35
CA TRP A 24 24.19 -5.88 0.98
C TRP A 24 23.44 -6.77 1.98
N GLY A 25 23.59 -6.52 3.28
CA GLY A 25 22.90 -7.30 4.32
C GLY A 25 21.38 -7.17 4.23
N VAL A 26 20.86 -5.94 4.10
CA VAL A 26 19.42 -5.69 3.95
C VAL A 26 18.89 -6.29 2.65
N HIS A 27 19.60 -6.09 1.55
CA HIS A 27 19.17 -6.57 0.24
C HIS A 27 19.19 -8.10 0.13
N ALA A 28 20.15 -8.78 0.78
CA ALA A 28 20.21 -10.23 0.86
C ALA A 28 19.01 -10.83 1.62
N VAL A 29 18.58 -10.22 2.74
CA VAL A 29 17.39 -10.65 3.47
C VAL A 29 16.13 -10.48 2.63
N MET A 30 15.98 -9.33 1.96
CA MET A 30 14.83 -9.08 1.08
C MET A 30 14.81 -10.01 -0.14
N SER A 31 15.98 -10.35 -0.70
CA SER A 31 16.07 -11.25 -1.87
C SER A 31 15.93 -12.73 -1.48
N GLY A 32 16.25 -13.09 -0.23
CA GLY A 32 16.13 -14.45 0.31
C GLY A 32 14.70 -14.89 0.57
N THR A 33 13.71 -13.99 0.52
CA THR A 33 12.29 -14.34 0.59
C THR A 33 11.73 -14.61 -0.81
N ALA A 34 12.41 -15.45 -1.59
CA ALA A 34 11.79 -16.06 -2.76
C ALA A 34 10.56 -16.82 -2.27
N TYR A 35 9.42 -16.15 -2.43
CA TYR A 35 8.08 -16.65 -2.17
C TYR A 35 7.95 -17.98 -2.93
N ASP A 36 7.81 -19.09 -2.20
CA ASP A 36 7.45 -20.37 -2.79
C ASP A 36 5.93 -20.32 -3.07
N PRO A 37 5.49 -20.14 -4.32
CA PRO A 37 4.07 -20.15 -4.62
C PRO A 37 3.54 -21.56 -4.32
N PRO A 38 2.43 -21.70 -3.58
CA PRO A 38 1.91 -23.02 -3.23
C PRO A 38 1.59 -23.81 -4.51
N LEU A 39 2.32 -24.91 -4.72
CA LEU A 39 2.06 -25.89 -5.77
C LEU A 39 0.64 -26.43 -5.59
N ALA A 40 -0.22 -26.18 -6.57
CA ALA A 40 -1.57 -26.73 -6.60
C ALA A 40 -1.50 -28.25 -6.69
N VAL A 41 -2.02 -28.93 -5.66
CA VAL A 41 -2.18 -30.38 -5.63
C VAL A 41 -3.21 -30.76 -6.71
N PRO A 42 -2.86 -31.59 -7.71
CA PRO A 42 -3.84 -32.06 -8.68
C PRO A 42 -4.83 -32.99 -7.99
N LEU A 43 -6.08 -32.56 -7.86
CA LEU A 43 -7.19 -33.43 -7.49
C LEU A 43 -7.44 -34.38 -8.67
N THR A 44 -6.88 -35.58 -8.61
CA THR A 44 -7.29 -36.68 -9.48
C THR A 44 -8.70 -37.11 -9.09
N THR A 45 -9.70 -36.43 -9.63
CA THR A 45 -11.05 -36.97 -9.71
C THR A 45 -10.99 -38.19 -10.63
N ARG A 46 -10.98 -39.37 -10.04
CA ARG A 46 -11.24 -40.64 -10.70
C ARG A 46 -12.75 -40.77 -10.91
N PRO A 47 -13.28 -40.61 -12.13
CA PRO A 47 -14.55 -41.25 -12.44
C PRO A 47 -14.28 -42.75 -12.63
N LEU A 48 -14.78 -43.57 -11.71
CA LEU A 48 -15.12 -44.95 -12.05
C LEU A 48 -16.20 -44.89 -13.11
N SER A 49 -15.93 -45.39 -14.31
CA SER A 49 -16.93 -45.99 -15.18
C SER A 49 -16.26 -46.93 -16.18
N SER A 50 -16.74 -48.17 -16.15
CA SER A 50 -16.42 -49.31 -16.99
C SER A 50 -16.38 -48.99 -18.48
N SER A 51 -15.45 -49.60 -19.22
CA SER A 51 -15.82 -50.59 -20.25
C SER A 51 -14.58 -51.31 -20.80
N THR A 52 -14.69 -52.62 -20.86
CA THR A 52 -13.74 -53.58 -21.44
C THR A 52 -13.66 -53.41 -22.96
N HIS A 53 -12.49 -53.68 -23.52
CA HIS A 53 -12.18 -53.78 -24.96
C HIS A 53 -13.26 -54.51 -25.80
N GLY A 54 -13.54 -53.98 -27.00
CA GLY A 54 -14.26 -54.67 -28.06
C GLY A 54 -14.14 -53.95 -29.40
N ALA A 55 -13.45 -54.57 -30.35
CA ALA A 55 -13.12 -54.07 -31.68
C ALA A 55 -14.34 -53.83 -32.59
N SER A 56 -14.26 -52.85 -33.52
CA SER A 56 -14.71 -52.97 -34.92
C SER A 56 -14.39 -51.71 -35.76
N ALA A 57 -14.31 -51.96 -37.06
CA ALA A 57 -13.64 -51.26 -38.16
C ALA A 57 -14.34 -49.97 -38.71
N PRO A 58 -13.76 -49.26 -39.70
CA PRO A 58 -14.03 -47.85 -40.02
C PRO A 58 -14.90 -47.63 -41.26
N SER A 59 -15.46 -46.41 -41.44
CA SER A 59 -15.73 -45.82 -42.76
C SER A 59 -16.11 -44.32 -42.75
N PRO A 60 -15.97 -43.61 -43.89
CA PRO A 60 -15.84 -42.15 -43.99
C PRO A 60 -17.05 -41.42 -44.63
N GLY A 61 -17.15 -40.10 -44.48
CA GLY A 61 -18.12 -39.26 -45.24
C GLY A 61 -18.20 -37.79 -44.76
N PRO A 62 -18.64 -36.82 -45.60
CA PRO A 62 -17.79 -35.66 -45.94
C PRO A 62 -18.34 -34.24 -45.62
N ALA A 63 -17.39 -33.28 -45.61
CA ALA A 63 -17.38 -31.86 -46.06
C ALA A 63 -18.61 -30.92 -45.98
N SER A 64 -18.42 -29.76 -45.33
CA SER A 64 -18.77 -28.37 -45.75
C SER A 64 -18.55 -27.43 -44.54
N GLY A 65 -18.03 -26.20 -44.59
CA GLY A 65 -17.51 -25.30 -45.61
C GLY A 65 -16.82 -24.10 -44.91
N SER A 66 -15.91 -23.42 -45.61
CA SER A 66 -15.24 -22.15 -45.23
C SER A 66 -16.07 -20.93 -45.73
N PRO A 67 -15.74 -19.61 -45.59
CA PRO A 67 -14.67 -18.91 -44.84
C PRO A 67 -15.09 -17.58 -44.07
N SER A 68 -14.18 -17.05 -43.20
CA SER A 68 -13.80 -15.62 -42.86
C SER A 68 -14.82 -14.44 -42.72
N PRO A 69 -14.42 -13.22 -42.26
CA PRO A 69 -13.53 -12.76 -41.17
C PRO A 69 -14.08 -11.54 -40.35
N SER A 70 -13.26 -11.03 -39.41
CA SER A 70 -13.21 -9.66 -38.83
C SER A 70 -14.23 -9.20 -37.78
N ALA A 71 -13.70 -8.75 -36.61
CA ALA A 71 -13.73 -7.36 -36.10
C ALA A 71 -13.81 -7.31 -34.56
N SER A 72 -12.84 -6.64 -33.92
CA SER A 72 -13.01 -6.07 -32.58
C SER A 72 -14.08 -4.96 -32.60
N PRO A 73 -14.75 -4.71 -31.46
CA PRO A 73 -14.37 -3.52 -30.70
C PRO A 73 -14.39 -3.72 -29.16
N SER A 74 -13.75 -2.76 -28.49
CA SER A 74 -13.78 -2.51 -27.05
C SER A 74 -15.19 -2.39 -26.48
N ASP A 75 -15.38 -2.83 -25.24
CA ASP A 75 -16.37 -2.22 -24.35
C ASP A 75 -15.91 -2.30 -22.88
N SER A 76 -15.91 -1.13 -22.27
CA SER A 76 -15.84 -0.90 -20.82
C SER A 76 -17.28 -0.83 -20.30
N PRO A 77 -17.56 -1.28 -19.06
CA PRO A 77 -18.57 -0.57 -18.30
C PRO A 77 -18.14 -0.16 -16.89
N SER A 78 -18.74 0.97 -16.52
CA SER A 78 -18.57 1.80 -15.34
C SER A 78 -19.39 1.32 -14.13
N ALA A 79 -18.85 1.64 -12.94
CA ALA A 79 -19.48 2.01 -11.67
C ALA A 79 -20.68 1.22 -11.08
N SER A 80 -20.53 0.83 -9.81
CA SER A 80 -21.57 1.05 -8.80
C SER A 80 -20.96 1.12 -7.39
N ALA A 81 -20.83 2.34 -6.85
CA ALA A 81 -20.56 2.57 -5.43
C ALA A 81 -21.88 2.92 -4.74
N SER A 82 -22.26 2.13 -3.74
CA SER A 82 -23.45 2.35 -2.92
C SER A 82 -23.13 3.33 -1.78
N PRO A 83 -24.00 4.28 -1.44
CA PRO A 83 -23.75 5.24 -0.37
C PRO A 83 -24.07 4.64 1.00
N ALA A 84 -23.05 4.48 1.85
CA ALA A 84 -23.22 4.14 3.25
C ALA A 84 -23.31 5.41 4.13
N LYS A 85 -24.25 5.34 5.07
CA LYS A 85 -24.73 6.29 6.07
C LYS A 85 -23.63 7.06 6.85
N PRO A 86 -23.84 8.35 7.23
CA PRO A 86 -22.84 9.14 7.93
C PRO A 86 -22.76 8.77 9.43
N PRO A 87 -21.56 8.63 10.02
CA PRO A 87 -21.38 8.72 11.46
C PRO A 87 -21.17 10.18 11.92
N GLN A 88 -21.34 10.36 13.22
CA GLN A 88 -21.63 11.61 13.90
C GLN A 88 -20.44 12.57 13.95
N LYS A 89 -20.74 13.85 13.72
CA LYS A 89 -19.84 15.00 13.83
C LYS A 89 -19.35 15.16 15.27
N ALA A 90 -18.14 14.67 15.57
CA ALA A 90 -17.40 15.10 16.74
C ALA A 90 -16.83 16.50 16.48
N ALA A 91 -17.06 17.42 17.44
CA ALA A 91 -16.62 18.81 17.36
C ALA A 91 -15.08 18.92 17.28
N PRO A 92 -14.53 19.88 16.52
CA PRO A 92 -13.09 20.06 16.44
C PRO A 92 -12.53 20.52 17.81
N PRO A 93 -11.49 19.86 18.35
CA PRO A 93 -10.73 20.42 19.46
C PRO A 93 -9.98 21.67 18.98
N GLY A 94 -9.99 22.72 19.81
CA GLY A 94 -9.53 24.06 19.48
C GLY A 94 -8.04 24.20 19.11
N PRO A 95 -7.65 25.36 18.59
CA PRO A 95 -6.28 25.61 18.09
C PRO A 95 -5.28 25.70 19.25
N SER A 96 -4.19 24.94 19.17
CA SER A 96 -2.95 25.18 19.93
C SER A 96 -1.85 25.69 18.99
N PRO A 97 -0.93 26.54 19.47
CA PRO A 97 -0.21 27.48 18.63
C PRO A 97 1.04 26.91 17.96
N ASP A 98 1.47 27.66 16.94
CA ASP A 98 2.55 27.50 15.97
C ASP A 98 3.81 26.73 16.40
N GLY A 99 4.27 25.86 15.50
CA GLY A 99 5.53 25.15 15.62
C GLY A 99 6.13 24.78 14.26
N GLN A 100 7.07 25.62 13.82
CA GLN A 100 8.13 25.40 12.83
C GLN A 100 7.77 25.32 11.34
N GLN A 101 8.04 26.45 10.70
CA GLN A 101 8.19 26.64 9.27
C GLN A 101 9.36 25.79 8.74
N GLY A 102 9.03 24.74 7.99
CA GLY A 102 9.95 23.98 7.15
C GLY A 102 10.21 24.72 5.83
N ASP A 103 11.46 24.67 5.39
CA ASP A 103 12.00 25.35 4.21
C ASP A 103 11.30 24.87 2.91
N GLY A 104 10.77 25.81 2.12
CA GLY A 104 10.50 25.63 0.68
C GLY A 104 9.32 24.75 0.27
N GLY A 105 8.10 25.08 0.71
CA GLY A 105 6.85 24.52 0.19
C GLY A 105 5.71 25.54 0.28
N ASP A 106 4.62 25.33 -0.48
CA ASP A 106 3.34 26.03 -0.34
C ASP A 106 3.04 26.33 1.15
N PRO A 107 2.44 27.48 1.53
CA PRO A 107 2.19 27.83 2.93
C PRO A 107 1.21 26.83 3.57
N GLY A 108 1.75 25.72 4.05
CA GLY A 108 1.04 24.64 4.72
C GLY A 108 0.79 24.99 6.18
N SER A 109 -0.34 24.50 6.70
CA SER A 109 -0.67 24.60 8.11
C SER A 109 -0.43 23.26 8.79
N VAL A 110 0.60 23.20 9.63
CA VAL A 110 0.87 22.03 10.47
C VAL A 110 -0.18 21.94 11.57
N LYS A 111 -0.94 20.83 11.60
CA LYS A 111 -2.00 20.56 12.58
C LYS A 111 -1.86 19.21 13.22
N ALA A 112 -2.00 19.19 14.55
CA ALA A 112 -2.00 17.98 15.35
C ALA A 112 -3.43 17.52 15.68
N TYR A 113 -3.67 16.23 15.52
CA TYR A 113 -4.92 15.52 15.76
C TYR A 113 -4.70 14.49 16.88
N PRO A 114 -5.03 14.84 18.14
CA PRO A 114 -5.04 13.86 19.22
C PRO A 114 -6.23 12.91 19.05
N VAL A 115 -5.98 11.61 19.19
CA VAL A 115 -6.97 10.53 19.08
C VAL A 115 -6.77 9.51 20.19
N THR A 116 -7.75 8.65 20.45
CA THR A 116 -7.69 7.64 21.52
C THR A 116 -6.47 6.71 21.42
N GLY A 117 -5.91 6.53 20.22
CA GLY A 117 -4.74 5.69 19.95
C GLY A 117 -3.39 6.41 19.95
N GLY A 118 -3.36 7.73 20.08
CA GLY A 118 -2.14 8.52 20.02
C GLY A 118 -2.33 9.91 19.41
N ARG A 119 -1.36 10.36 18.63
CA ARG A 119 -1.36 11.67 17.98
C ARG A 119 -0.91 11.55 16.53
N VAL A 120 -1.60 12.24 15.63
CA VAL A 120 -1.20 12.37 14.23
C VAL A 120 -0.97 13.85 13.93
N VAL A 121 0.08 14.19 13.21
CA VAL A 121 0.38 15.57 12.78
C VAL A 121 0.49 15.57 11.27
N PHE A 122 -0.34 16.39 10.62
CA PHE A 122 -0.29 16.62 9.19
C PHE A 122 0.15 18.04 8.90
N ASP A 123 0.93 18.22 7.85
CA ASP A 123 1.07 19.50 7.17
C ASP A 123 0.01 19.58 6.08
N LEU A 124 -0.87 20.57 6.16
CA LEU A 124 -2.00 20.75 5.26
C LEU A 124 -1.72 21.92 4.32
N GLY A 125 -1.37 21.61 3.07
CA GLY A 125 -1.27 22.60 2.00
C GLY A 125 -2.62 22.94 1.38
N THR A 126 -2.58 23.72 0.29
CA THR A 126 -3.78 24.17 -0.42
C THR A 126 -4.49 23.02 -1.15
N SER A 127 -3.74 22.06 -1.69
CA SER A 127 -4.25 20.97 -2.54
C SER A 127 -3.67 19.59 -2.20
N SER A 128 -2.79 19.49 -1.22
CA SER A 128 -2.16 18.24 -0.77
C SER A 128 -1.84 18.31 0.71
N ALA A 129 -1.61 17.15 1.32
CA ALA A 129 -1.15 17.07 2.70
C ALA A 129 -0.01 16.07 2.85
N GLU A 130 0.85 16.33 3.82
CA GLU A 130 1.93 15.43 4.22
C GLU A 130 1.77 14.99 5.67
N LEU A 131 2.13 13.73 5.94
CA LEU A 131 2.22 13.24 7.31
C LEU A 131 3.57 13.65 7.90
N VAL A 132 3.55 14.57 8.86
CA VAL A 132 4.73 15.06 9.60
C VAL A 132 5.12 14.06 10.68
N SER A 133 4.16 13.62 11.50
CA SER A 133 4.41 12.59 12.52
C SER A 133 3.16 11.82 12.87
N ALA A 134 3.35 10.59 13.34
CA ALA A 134 2.31 9.81 13.98
C ALA A 134 2.95 9.04 15.15
N THR A 135 2.38 9.19 16.34
CA THR A 135 2.93 8.63 17.58
C THR A 135 1.84 7.88 18.30
N PRO A 136 1.93 6.53 18.44
CA PRO A 136 0.97 5.77 19.20
C PRO A 136 1.15 6.00 20.70
N ASP A 137 0.04 5.96 21.43
CA ASP A 137 0.04 5.89 22.89
C ASP A 137 0.49 4.49 23.36
N ALA A 138 0.87 4.38 24.64
CA ALA A 138 1.37 3.13 25.20
C ALA A 138 0.39 1.95 25.02
N GLY A 139 0.90 0.88 24.42
CA GLY A 139 0.15 -0.34 24.12
C GLY A 139 -0.79 -0.25 22.92
N TRP A 140 -0.77 0.83 22.15
CA TRP A 140 -1.36 0.91 20.81
C TRP A 140 -0.32 0.54 19.76
N GLN A 141 -0.74 -0.22 18.75
CA GLN A 141 0.02 -0.40 17.53
C GLN A 141 -0.38 0.65 16.52
N MET A 142 0.51 1.02 15.60
CA MET A 142 0.27 2.03 14.58
C MET A 142 0.64 1.50 13.20
N GLN A 143 -0.21 1.80 12.21
CA GLN A 143 0.01 1.52 10.80
C GLN A 143 -0.28 2.77 9.97
N VAL A 144 0.53 3.01 8.95
CA VAL A 144 0.42 4.18 8.06
C VAL A 144 0.36 3.72 6.61
N TRP A 145 -0.59 4.26 5.86
CA TRP A 145 -0.70 4.09 4.41
C TRP A 145 -0.70 5.45 3.74
N LYS A 146 0.15 5.63 2.73
CA LYS A 146 0.23 6.85 1.93
C LYS A 146 -0.12 6.52 0.48
N GLN A 147 -0.96 7.33 -0.12
CA GLN A 147 -1.36 7.29 -1.52
C GLN A 147 -1.39 8.73 -2.07
N PRO A 148 -1.45 8.92 -3.41
CA PRO A 148 -1.33 10.26 -4.01
C PRO A 148 -2.35 11.30 -3.53
N TYR A 149 -3.53 10.85 -3.10
CA TYR A 149 -4.64 11.74 -2.71
C TYR A 149 -5.19 11.44 -1.32
N TRP A 150 -4.51 10.58 -0.56
CA TRP A 150 -4.91 10.29 0.81
C TRP A 150 -3.80 9.65 1.66
N ILE A 151 -3.91 9.85 2.97
CA ILE A 151 -3.10 9.19 4.00
C ILE A 151 -4.05 8.59 5.03
N ARG A 152 -3.81 7.35 5.44
CA ARG A 152 -4.49 6.73 6.58
C ARG A 152 -3.48 6.40 7.67
N VAL A 153 -3.82 6.72 8.91
CA VAL A 153 -3.11 6.29 10.10
C VAL A 153 -4.08 5.51 10.97
N THR A 154 -3.79 4.24 11.21
CA THR A 154 -4.64 3.39 12.05
C THR A 154 -3.90 2.99 13.31
N PHE A 155 -4.57 3.14 14.44
CA PHE A 155 -4.13 2.70 15.75
C PHE A 155 -4.98 1.53 16.21
N THR A 156 -4.35 0.45 16.67
CA THR A 156 -5.07 -0.73 17.18
C THR A 156 -4.61 -1.13 18.57
N LYS A 157 -5.54 -1.54 19.44
CA LYS A 157 -5.24 -2.04 20.79
C LYS A 157 -6.31 -2.99 21.28
N ALA A 158 -5.94 -4.27 21.42
CA ALA A 158 -6.77 -5.31 22.04
C ALA A 158 -8.23 -5.32 21.52
N GLY A 159 -8.39 -5.35 20.20
CA GLY A 159 -9.70 -5.38 19.54
C GLY A 159 -10.39 -4.03 19.35
N ARG A 160 -9.76 -2.92 19.75
CA ARG A 160 -10.18 -1.56 19.42
C ARG A 160 -9.39 -1.03 18.23
N GLU A 161 -10.04 -0.28 17.36
CA GLU A 161 -9.41 0.39 16.23
C GLU A 161 -9.76 1.89 16.19
N MET A 162 -8.79 2.71 15.85
CA MET A 162 -8.97 4.14 15.62
C MET A 162 -8.20 4.53 14.35
N SER A 163 -8.89 5.00 13.33
CA SER A 163 -8.31 5.37 12.05
C SER A 163 -8.49 6.86 11.77
N VAL A 164 -7.40 7.55 11.43
CA VAL A 164 -7.39 8.93 10.95
C VAL A 164 -7.11 8.92 9.46
N PHE A 165 -7.98 9.55 8.67
CA PHE A 165 -7.83 9.71 7.24
C PHE A 165 -7.58 11.19 6.92
N CYS A 166 -6.61 11.46 6.06
CA CYS A 166 -6.44 12.77 5.42
C CYS A 166 -6.62 12.58 3.91
N THR A 167 -7.54 13.31 3.27
CA THR A 167 -7.91 13.14 1.86
C THR A 167 -7.95 14.49 1.14
N TRP A 168 -7.57 14.55 -0.15
CA TRP A 168 -7.52 15.81 -0.93
C TRP A 168 -7.83 15.61 -2.42
N ASN A 169 -8.77 14.72 -2.76
CA ASN A 169 -9.10 14.41 -4.16
C ASN A 169 -10.03 15.45 -4.79
N GLY A 170 -9.45 16.51 -5.36
CA GLY A 170 -10.21 17.60 -5.99
C GLY A 170 -10.78 18.63 -5.00
N HIS A 171 -10.32 18.59 -3.75
CA HIS A 171 -10.66 19.54 -2.68
C HIS A 171 -9.45 19.75 -1.76
N PRO A 172 -9.40 20.84 -0.98
CA PRO A 172 -8.37 21.01 0.03
C PRO A 172 -8.34 19.84 1.03
N PRO A 173 -7.20 19.54 1.66
CA PRO A 173 -7.06 18.44 2.60
C PRO A 173 -8.11 18.46 3.72
N LEU A 174 -8.86 17.37 3.82
CA LEU A 174 -9.83 17.12 4.88
C LEU A 174 -9.31 16.00 5.78
N VAL A 175 -9.42 16.17 7.09
CA VAL A 175 -9.06 15.13 8.07
C VAL A 175 -10.33 14.59 8.72
N GLU A 176 -10.47 13.28 8.71
CA GLU A 176 -11.58 12.53 9.30
C GLU A 176 -11.05 11.47 10.27
N THR A 177 -11.86 11.09 11.25
CA THR A 177 -11.49 10.12 12.28
C THR A 177 -12.61 9.11 12.43
N TYR A 178 -12.25 7.83 12.51
CA TYR A 178 -13.15 6.69 12.54
C TYR A 178 -12.76 5.76 13.68
N ASP A 179 -13.70 5.49 14.57
CA ASP A 179 -13.57 4.50 15.63
C ASP A 179 -14.23 3.17 15.22
N GLY A 180 -13.58 2.05 15.56
CA GLY A 180 -14.01 0.68 15.27
C GLY A 180 -13.99 -0.23 16.48
#